data_AF-X0WLQ1-F1
#
_entry.id   AF-X0WLQ1-F1
#
_cell.length_a   1.000
_cell.length_b   1.000
_cell.length_c   1.000
_cell.angle_alpha   90.00
_cell.angle_beta   90.00
_cell.angle_gamma   90.00
#
_symmetry.space_group_name_H-M   'P 1'
#
loop_
_entity.id
_entity.type
_entity.pdbx_description
1 polymer ?
#
loop_
_entity_poly.entity_id
_entity_poly.type
_entity_poly.pdbx_seq_one_letter_code
_entity_poly.pdbx_strand_id
1 'polypeptide(L)'
;MLGSTRSDAEASATALQIQAQTNALLVLSETGGTLTADGAEQTLYIDNAPLGVHKPRTVLIDLDNMAGGDTTELRVYYRLNAGGGLQLLDFNPYVGADGGLANSRVLVAIDLYETRFGVQVTLEQTAGVNRDY
;
A
#
# COMPACT_ATOMS: atom_id res chain seq x y z
N MET A 1 47.97 -15.01 -14.84
CA MET A 1 46.52 -14.78 -14.89
C MET A 1 46.07 -14.11 -13.60
N LEU A 2 45.99 -12.78 -13.56
CA LEU A 2 45.59 -12.01 -12.36
C LEU A 2 44.66 -10.82 -12.71
N GLY A 3 44.04 -10.85 -13.90
CA GLY A 3 43.23 -9.74 -14.42
C GLY A 3 41.73 -9.81 -14.16
N SER A 4 41.22 -10.91 -13.60
CA SER A 4 39.76 -11.17 -13.49
C SER A 4 39.10 -10.47 -12.30
N THR A 5 39.79 -10.27 -11.19
CA THR A 5 39.14 -9.90 -9.92
C THR A 5 38.73 -8.42 -9.83
N ARG A 6 39.35 -7.54 -10.64
CA ARG A 6 39.00 -6.11 -10.67
C ARG A 6 37.77 -5.81 -11.54
N SER A 7 37.65 -6.46 -12.70
CA SER A 7 36.47 -6.29 -13.57
C SER A 7 35.19 -6.80 -12.92
N ASP A 8 35.29 -7.89 -12.15
CA ASP A 8 34.14 -8.49 -11.47
C ASP A 8 33.68 -7.64 -10.28
N ALA A 9 34.63 -6.99 -9.59
CA ALA A 9 34.33 -6.05 -8.50
C ALA A 9 33.66 -4.76 -9.00
N GLU A 10 34.12 -4.22 -10.13
CA GLU A 10 33.53 -3.02 -10.76
C GLU A 10 32.14 -3.31 -11.36
N ALA A 11 31.96 -4.48 -11.97
CA ALA A 11 30.65 -4.94 -12.44
C ALA A 11 29.64 -5.13 -11.29
N SER A 12 30.10 -5.70 -10.17
CA SER A 12 29.28 -5.87 -8.95
C SER A 12 28.91 -4.54 -8.30
N ALA A 13 29.85 -3.59 -8.21
CA ALA A 13 29.58 -2.25 -7.69
C ALA A 13 28.57 -1.49 -8.55
N THR A 14 28.66 -1.62 -9.87
CA THR A 14 27.73 -1.00 -10.83
C THR A 14 26.33 -1.61 -10.71
N ALA A 15 26.21 -2.93 -10.55
CA ALA A 15 24.93 -3.60 -10.34
C ALA A 15 24.23 -3.15 -9.04
N LEU A 16 24.99 -2.97 -7.96
CA LEU A 16 24.47 -2.44 -6.69
C LEU A 16 24.01 -0.98 -6.83
N GLN A 17 24.76 -0.15 -7.57
CA GLN A 17 24.36 1.24 -7.84
C GLN A 17 23.09 1.31 -8.68
N ILE A 18 22.96 0.49 -9.73
CA ILE A 18 21.75 0.40 -10.56
C ILE A 18 20.57 -0.08 -9.70
N GLN A 19 20.77 -1.06 -8.82
CA GLN A 19 19.71 -1.54 -7.93
C GLN A 19 19.27 -0.47 -6.93
N ALA A 20 20.22 0.26 -6.33
CA ALA A 20 19.92 1.37 -5.43
C ALA A 20 19.19 2.52 -6.15
N GLN A 21 19.65 2.88 -7.35
CA GLN A 21 19.00 3.90 -8.18
C GLN A 21 17.61 3.45 -8.64
N THR A 22 17.43 2.20 -9.06
CA THR A 22 16.14 1.63 -9.46
C THR A 22 15.16 1.59 -8.28
N ASN A 23 15.63 1.21 -7.09
CA ASN A 23 14.82 1.23 -5.88
C ASN A 23 14.42 2.66 -5.46
N ALA A 24 15.28 3.65 -5.71
CA ALA A 24 14.97 5.06 -5.47
C ALA A 24 14.07 5.67 -6.57
N LEU A 25 14.12 5.12 -7.78
CA LEU A 25 13.28 5.46 -8.94
C LEU A 25 11.96 4.69 -8.99
N LEU A 26 11.71 3.75 -8.07
CA LEU A 26 10.37 3.22 -7.83
C LEU A 26 9.51 4.42 -7.45
N VAL A 27 8.84 4.94 -8.47
CA VAL A 27 7.92 6.06 -8.42
C VAL A 27 7.08 5.89 -7.17
N LEU A 28 7.04 6.93 -6.32
CA LEU A 28 5.92 7.15 -5.43
C LEU A 28 4.69 7.25 -6.34
N SER A 29 4.14 6.09 -6.72
CA SER A 29 2.85 6.00 -7.37
C SER A 29 1.87 6.30 -6.26
N GLU A 30 1.73 7.58 -5.96
CA GLU A 30 0.63 8.08 -5.19
C GLU A 30 -0.61 7.82 -6.06
N THR A 31 -1.27 6.70 -5.82
CA THR A 31 -2.65 6.50 -6.25
C THR A 31 -3.52 7.35 -5.32
N GLY A 32 -3.24 8.66 -5.29
CA GLY A 32 -3.93 9.63 -4.46
C GLY A 32 -5.32 9.90 -5.02
N GLY A 33 -6.22 10.33 -4.15
CA GLY A 33 -7.61 10.56 -4.47
C GLY A 33 -8.46 10.45 -3.22
N THR A 34 -9.76 10.70 -3.37
CA THR A 34 -10.73 10.56 -2.30
C THR A 34 -11.14 9.10 -2.15
N LEU A 35 -11.06 8.59 -0.92
CA LEU A 35 -11.55 7.29 -0.50
C LEU A 35 -12.86 7.48 0.24
N THR A 36 -13.98 7.23 -0.44
CA THR A 36 -15.27 7.16 0.24
C THR A 36 -15.33 5.87 1.06
N ALA A 37 -15.73 5.96 2.33
CA ALA A 37 -15.88 4.79 3.20
C ALA A 37 -17.18 4.02 2.95
N ASP A 38 -17.45 3.66 1.70
CA ASP A 38 -18.64 2.94 1.25
C ASP A 38 -18.42 1.43 1.08
N GLY A 39 -17.21 0.94 1.37
CA GLY A 39 -16.80 -0.44 1.18
C GLY A 39 -16.42 -0.78 -0.27
N ALA A 40 -16.38 0.18 -1.19
CA ALA A 40 -15.91 -0.05 -2.54
C ALA A 40 -14.40 -0.37 -2.56
N GLU A 41 -14.04 -1.32 -3.42
CA GLU A 41 -12.64 -1.74 -3.61
C GLU A 41 -11.86 -0.68 -4.37
N GLN A 42 -10.77 -0.21 -3.77
CA GLN A 42 -9.79 0.66 -4.42
C GLN A 42 -8.56 -0.13 -4.85
N THR A 43 -8.23 0.02 -6.12
CA THR A 43 -7.09 -0.67 -6.72
C THR A 43 -5.82 0.12 -6.57
N LEU A 44 -4.91 -0.37 -5.74
CA LEU A 44 -3.56 0.18 -5.62
C LEU A 44 -2.66 -0.35 -6.72
N TYR A 45 -2.70 -1.66 -6.97
CA TYR A 45 -1.91 -2.31 -8.01
C TYR A 45 -2.56 -3.64 -8.42
N ILE A 46 -2.70 -3.88 -9.72
CA ILE A 46 -3.05 -5.20 -10.29
C ILE A 46 -2.24 -5.39 -11.57
N ASP A 47 -1.58 -6.54 -11.69
CA ASP A 47 -0.92 -6.98 -12.93
C ASP A 47 -1.14 -8.48 -13.15
N ASN A 48 -1.62 -8.84 -14.33
CA ASN A 48 -1.84 -10.22 -14.73
C ASN A 48 -0.57 -10.89 -15.30
N ALA A 49 0.42 -10.12 -15.74
CA ALA A 49 1.66 -10.62 -16.32
C ALA A 49 2.89 -9.88 -15.75
N PRO A 50 3.08 -9.88 -14.42
CA PRO A 50 4.13 -9.10 -13.79
C PRO A 50 5.52 -9.59 -14.18
N LEU A 51 6.31 -8.68 -14.73
CA LEU A 51 7.72 -8.91 -15.08
C LEU A 51 8.61 -9.08 -13.85
N GLY A 52 8.14 -8.67 -12.66
CA GLY A 52 8.89 -8.71 -11.42
C GLY A 52 8.01 -8.71 -10.17
N VAL A 53 8.64 -8.49 -9.01
CA VAL A 53 7.95 -8.29 -7.73
C VAL A 53 7.69 -6.81 -7.54
N HIS A 54 6.43 -6.43 -7.36
CA HIS A 54 6.03 -5.10 -6.92
C HIS A 54 6.23 -4.99 -5.41
N LYS A 55 6.86 -3.90 -4.96
CA LYS A 55 7.24 -3.68 -3.57
C LYS A 55 6.54 -2.45 -2.99
N PRO A 56 5.21 -2.49 -2.83
CA PRO A 56 4.52 -1.40 -2.17
C PRO A 56 5.02 -1.33 -0.72
N ARG A 57 5.10 -0.12 -0.18
CA ARG A 57 5.65 0.10 1.17
C ARG A 57 4.56 0.34 2.19
N THR A 58 3.72 1.33 1.93
CA THR A 58 2.70 1.74 2.88
C THR A 58 1.51 2.36 2.18
N VAL A 59 0.35 2.29 2.82
CA VAL A 59 -0.84 3.09 2.51
C VAL A 59 -1.05 4.04 3.65
N LEU A 60 -1.18 5.32 3.33
CA LEU A 60 -1.50 6.38 4.27
C LEU A 60 -2.92 6.86 3.99
N ILE A 61 -3.75 6.98 5.02
CA ILE A 61 -5.12 7.49 4.91
C ILE A 61 -5.32 8.57 5.96
N ASP A 62 -5.82 9.73 5.54
CA ASP A 62 -6.19 10.83 6.42
C ASP A 62 -7.64 10.67 6.88
N LEU A 63 -7.83 10.50 8.17
CA LEU A 63 -9.12 10.30 8.83
C LEU A 63 -9.60 11.56 9.56
N ASP A 64 -9.04 12.74 9.29
CA ASP A 64 -9.43 14.02 9.92
C ASP A 64 -10.95 14.30 9.83
N ASN A 65 -11.60 13.80 8.78
CA ASN A 65 -13.04 13.95 8.59
C ASN A 65 -13.91 13.07 9.51
N MET A 66 -13.34 12.11 10.25
CA MET A 66 -14.11 11.26 11.18
C MET A 66 -14.77 12.09 12.29
N ALA A 67 -16.02 11.78 12.61
CA ALA A 67 -16.72 12.34 13.76
C ALA A 67 -16.84 11.35 14.92
N GLY A 68 -17.16 11.87 16.11
CA GLY A 68 -17.36 11.04 17.29
C GLY A 68 -18.49 10.02 17.08
N GLY A 69 -18.20 8.75 17.31
CA GLY A 69 -19.15 7.64 17.13
C GLY A 69 -19.14 6.99 15.74
N ASP A 70 -18.39 7.56 14.79
CA ASP A 70 -18.09 6.91 13.52
C ASP A 70 -17.20 5.67 13.76
N THR A 71 -17.39 4.60 13.00
CA THR A 71 -16.47 3.46 12.95
C THR A 71 -16.22 3.08 11.50
N THR A 72 -14.95 3.04 11.09
CA THR A 72 -14.52 2.61 9.76
C THR A 72 -13.65 1.36 9.84
N GLU A 73 -13.77 0.48 8.88
CA GLU A 73 -12.99 -0.74 8.75
C GLU A 73 -12.13 -0.68 7.49
N LEU A 74 -10.82 -0.81 7.67
CA LEU A 74 -9.86 -0.90 6.58
C LEU A 74 -9.49 -2.36 6.35
N ARG A 75 -9.62 -2.81 5.11
CA ARG A 75 -9.26 -4.17 4.70
C ARG A 75 -8.22 -4.11 3.60
N VAL A 76 -7.23 -5.00 3.69
CA VAL A 76 -6.17 -5.13 2.68
C VAL A 76 -6.27 -6.50 2.03
N TYR A 77 -6.33 -6.50 0.71
CA TYR A 77 -6.48 -7.69 -0.09
C TYR A 77 -5.28 -7.90 -0.99
N TYR A 78 -4.89 -9.16 -1.17
CA TYR A 78 -3.79 -9.56 -2.05
C TYR A 78 -4.24 -10.56 -3.09
N ARG A 79 -3.66 -10.43 -4.28
CA ARG A 79 -3.82 -11.40 -5.35
C ARG A 79 -2.59 -12.29 -5.44
N LEU A 80 -2.80 -13.60 -5.38
CA LEU A 80 -1.71 -14.58 -5.31
C LEU A 80 -1.32 -15.17 -6.67
N ASN A 81 -2.18 -15.04 -7.68
CA ASN A 81 -1.96 -15.57 -9.02
C ASN A 81 -2.60 -14.68 -10.10
N ALA A 82 -2.10 -14.80 -11.33
CA ALA A 82 -2.66 -14.13 -12.50
C ALA A 82 -4.11 -14.58 -12.73
N GLY A 83 -5.03 -13.64 -12.96
CA GLY A 83 -6.42 -13.99 -13.22
C GLY A 83 -7.26 -14.42 -12.01
N GLY A 84 -6.66 -14.75 -10.85
CA GLY A 84 -7.43 -15.22 -9.68
C GLY A 84 -8.08 -14.11 -8.86
N GLY A 85 -8.78 -14.51 -7.81
CA GLY A 85 -9.46 -13.60 -6.89
C GLY A 85 -8.52 -12.95 -5.87
N LEU A 86 -8.98 -11.86 -5.28
CA LEU A 86 -8.33 -11.18 -4.17
C LEU A 86 -8.67 -11.87 -2.85
N GLN A 87 -7.68 -12.01 -1.99
CA GLN A 87 -7.80 -12.66 -0.69
C GLN A 87 -7.55 -11.62 0.41
N LEU A 88 -8.45 -11.55 1.38
CA LEU A 88 -8.27 -10.69 2.55
C LEU A 88 -7.05 -11.16 3.34
N LEU A 89 -6.10 -10.25 3.57
CA LEU A 89 -4.93 -10.52 4.39
C LEU A 89 -5.04 -9.86 5.76
N ASP A 90 -5.44 -8.59 5.81
CA ASP A 90 -5.46 -7.80 7.04
C ASP A 90 -6.74 -6.98 7.17
N PHE A 91 -7.11 -6.69 8.41
CA PHE A 91 -8.34 -6.05 8.81
C PHE A 91 -8.15 -5.23 10.08
N ASN A 92 -8.39 -3.91 10.00
CA ASN A 92 -8.25 -3.01 11.12
C ASN A 92 -9.49 -2.10 11.27
N PRO A 93 -10.20 -2.16 12.42
CA PRO A 93 -11.24 -1.19 12.73
C PRO A 93 -10.64 0.09 13.34
N TYR A 94 -11.22 1.22 13.00
CA TYR A 94 -10.89 2.55 13.51
C TYR A 94 -12.15 3.23 14.01
N VAL A 95 -12.10 3.74 15.24
CA VAL A 95 -13.23 4.41 15.90
C VAL A 95 -12.96 5.90 15.96
N GLY A 96 -13.91 6.66 15.45
CA GLY A 96 -13.90 8.11 15.38
C GLY A 96 -14.05 8.74 16.76
N ALA A 97 -13.20 9.71 17.01
CA ALA A 97 -13.32 10.72 18.04
C ALA A 97 -13.74 12.04 17.39
N ASP A 98 -13.69 13.14 18.14
CA ASP A 98 -14.04 14.48 17.66
C ASP A 98 -12.96 15.00 16.69
N GLY A 99 -13.13 14.74 15.38
CA GLY A 99 -12.19 15.15 14.32
C GLY A 99 -10.99 14.20 14.15
N GLY A 100 -11.26 12.92 13.89
CA GLY A 100 -10.20 11.90 13.71
C GLY A 100 -10.31 10.72 14.68
N LEU A 101 -9.18 10.18 15.10
CA LEU A 101 -9.07 9.07 16.06
C LEU A 101 -8.75 9.58 17.47
N ALA A 102 -8.83 8.67 18.45
CA ALA A 102 -8.39 8.95 19.81
C ALA A 102 -6.97 9.53 19.89
N ASN A 103 -6.75 10.41 20.87
CA ASN A 103 -5.50 11.15 21.07
C ASN A 103 -5.15 12.11 19.91
N SER A 104 -6.17 12.65 19.23
CA SER A 104 -6.01 13.63 18.13
C SER A 104 -5.18 13.12 16.97
N ARG A 105 -5.21 11.80 16.72
CA ARG A 105 -4.54 11.19 15.58
C ARG A 105 -5.47 11.21 14.39
N VAL A 106 -5.04 11.75 13.27
CA VAL A 106 -5.84 11.75 12.04
C VAL A 106 -5.28 10.81 10.99
N LEU A 107 -3.98 10.48 11.05
CA LEU A 107 -3.35 9.63 10.06
C LEU A 107 -3.27 8.16 10.50
N VAL A 108 -3.63 7.26 9.59
CA VAL A 108 -3.32 5.83 9.68
C VAL A 108 -2.30 5.44 8.62
N ALA A 109 -1.40 4.55 9.00
CA ALA A 109 -0.40 3.97 8.12
C ALA A 109 -0.49 2.45 8.21
N ILE A 110 -0.60 1.79 7.05
CA ILE A 110 -0.58 0.34 6.94
C ILE A 110 0.62 -0.07 6.11
N ASP A 111 1.46 -0.95 6.66
CA ASP A 111 2.57 -1.54 5.94
C ASP A 111 2.05 -2.58 4.94
N LEU A 112 2.59 -2.55 3.72
CA LEU A 112 2.23 -3.50 2.68
C LEU A 112 3.36 -4.51 2.44
N TYR A 113 2.96 -5.74 2.16
CA TYR A 113 3.86 -6.80 1.70
C TYR A 113 4.15 -6.71 0.21
N GLU A 114 5.33 -7.22 -0.16
CA GLU A 114 5.69 -7.42 -1.57
C GLU A 114 4.68 -8.34 -2.26
N THR A 115 4.26 -7.98 -3.46
CA THR A 115 3.26 -8.70 -4.25
C THR A 115 3.69 -8.80 -5.71
N ARG A 116 3.26 -9.85 -6.40
CA ARG A 116 3.46 -9.95 -7.85
C ARG A 116 2.23 -9.54 -8.62
N PHE A 117 1.04 -9.98 -8.19
CA PHE A 117 -0.16 -9.94 -9.02
C PHE A 117 -1.17 -8.88 -8.61
N GLY A 118 -1.11 -8.38 -7.37
CA GLY A 118 -1.96 -7.27 -6.98
C GLY A 118 -2.10 -7.06 -5.49
N VAL A 119 -2.54 -5.85 -5.15
CA VAL A 119 -2.98 -5.41 -3.83
C VAL A 119 -4.13 -4.40 -4.01
N GLN A 120 -5.16 -4.54 -3.19
CA GLN A 120 -6.29 -3.62 -3.12
C GLN A 120 -6.62 -3.32 -1.66
N VAL A 121 -7.34 -2.22 -1.45
CA VAL A 121 -7.86 -1.84 -0.14
C VAL A 121 -9.33 -1.46 -0.23
N THR A 122 -10.08 -1.66 0.85
CA THR A 122 -11.43 -1.09 1.02
C THR A 122 -11.46 -0.34 2.32
N LEU A 123 -12.21 0.76 2.36
CA LEU A 123 -12.62 1.41 3.60
C LEU A 123 -14.13 1.37 3.68
N GLU A 124 -14.67 0.87 4.78
CA GLU A 124 -16.13 0.75 4.98
C GLU A 124 -16.51 1.40 6.30
N GLN A 125 -17.50 2.30 6.28
CA GLN A 125 -18.09 2.86 7.48
C GLN A 125 -19.11 1.85 8.05
N THR A 126 -18.83 1.25 9.21
CA THR A 126 -19.72 0.28 9.87
C THR A 126 -20.62 0.90 10.93
N ALA A 127 -20.33 2.14 11.35
CA ALA A 127 -21.20 2.97 12.17
C ALA A 127 -21.02 4.45 11.81
N GLY A 128 -22.10 5.22 11.86
CA GLY A 128 -22.10 6.64 11.50
C GLY A 128 -22.59 6.90 10.07
N VAL A 129 -22.19 8.03 9.51
CA VAL A 129 -22.50 8.42 8.10
C VAL A 129 -21.27 8.16 7.25
N ASN A 130 -21.43 7.69 6.01
CA ASN A 130 -20.30 7.54 5.09
C ASN A 130 -19.61 8.89 4.86
N ARG A 131 -18.27 8.85 4.89
CA ARG A 131 -17.42 10.02 4.69
C ARG A 131 -16.38 9.77 3.62
N ASP A 132 -15.90 10.89 3.09
CA ASP A 132 -14.79 10.97 2.16
C ASP A 132 -13.51 11.25 2.95
N TYR A 133 -12.45 10.50 2.62
CA TYR A 133 -11.12 10.56 3.22
C TYR A 133 -10.04 10.76 2.15
#